data_AF-A0A242CGL4-F1
#
_entry.id   AF-A0A242CGL4-F1
#
_cell.length_a   1.000
_cell.length_b   1.000
_cell.length_c   1.000
_cell.angle_alpha   90.00
_cell.angle_beta   90.00
_cell.angle_gamma   90.00
#
_symmetry.space_group_name_H-M   'P 1'
#
loop_
_entity.id
_entity.type
_entity.pdbx_description
1 polymer ?
#
loop_
_entity_poly.entity_id
_entity_poly.type
_entity_poly.pdbx_seq_one_letter_code
_entity_poly.pdbx_strand_id
1 'polypeptide(L)'
;MTKGLAVYVKDLARIKTTVQLFNTQHWMIEGENAYRYTTLFEKGKPKKIFFGAAKTETIFPQIKLLFDQKERVIAQRLNSNGRLITTRENKYFKVRNHRAERALEVYALITAIEEKEYEEMIQNYWYQERKRA
;
A
#
# COMPACT_ATOMS: atom_id res chain seq x y z
N MET A 1 -16.68 -14.96 -5.02
CA MET A 1 -15.38 -15.07 -5.73
C MET A 1 -14.69 -13.72 -5.65
N THR A 2 -13.54 -13.62 -4.99
CA THR A 2 -12.81 -12.34 -4.82
C THR A 2 -12.32 -11.84 -6.18
N LYS A 3 -12.98 -10.82 -6.73
CA LYS A 3 -12.63 -10.16 -8.00
C LYS A 3 -11.45 -9.19 -7.80
N GLY A 4 -10.28 -9.73 -7.47
CA GLY A 4 -9.05 -8.96 -7.31
C GLY A 4 -7.93 -9.50 -8.20
N LEU A 5 -6.96 -8.64 -8.53
CA LEU A 5 -5.76 -9.04 -9.25
C LEU A 5 -4.80 -9.76 -8.32
N ALA A 6 -4.10 -10.76 -8.86
CA ALA A 6 -3.01 -11.41 -8.16
C ALA A 6 -1.78 -10.50 -8.15
N VAL A 7 -1.23 -10.27 -6.97
CA VAL A 7 0.06 -9.57 -6.79
C VAL A 7 1.17 -10.61 -6.83
N TYR A 8 2.24 -10.33 -7.57
CA TYR A 8 3.42 -11.20 -7.68
C TYR A 8 4.64 -10.55 -7.01
N VAL A 9 5.65 -11.36 -6.69
CA VAL A 9 6.91 -10.88 -6.07
C VAL A 9 7.55 -9.76 -6.91
N LYS A 10 7.60 -9.93 -8.23
CA LYS A 10 8.16 -8.96 -9.17
C LYS A 10 7.47 -7.59 -9.13
N ASP A 11 6.20 -7.54 -8.71
CA ASP A 11 5.46 -6.30 -8.58
C ASP A 11 5.87 -5.59 -7.29
N LEU A 12 6.08 -6.34 -6.20
CA LEU A 12 6.59 -5.81 -4.93
C LEU A 12 8.04 -5.33 -5.04
N ALA A 13 8.86 -6.01 -5.84
CA ALA A 13 10.26 -5.63 -6.07
C ALA A 13 10.44 -4.28 -6.80
N ARG A 14 9.36 -3.66 -7.27
CA ARG A 14 9.39 -2.36 -7.98
C ARG A 14 8.84 -1.22 -7.14
N ILE A 15 8.37 -1.49 -5.93
CA ILE A 15 7.69 -0.51 -5.09
C ILE A 15 8.28 -0.49 -3.68
N LYS A 16 8.03 0.61 -2.98
CA LYS A 16 8.24 0.72 -1.54
C LYS A 16 6.89 0.63 -0.84
N THR A 17 6.73 -0.35 0.03
CA THR A 17 5.43 -0.66 0.67
C THR A 17 5.64 -1.36 2.00
N THR A 18 4.61 -1.36 2.84
CA THR A 18 4.62 -2.11 4.10
C THR A 18 3.72 -3.34 3.97
N VAL A 19 4.12 -4.41 4.65
CA VAL A 19 3.40 -5.68 4.65
C VAL A 19 3.32 -6.23 6.07
N GLN A 20 2.26 -6.99 6.32
CA GLN A 20 2.12 -7.80 7.52
C GLN A 20 2.10 -9.28 7.13
N LEU A 21 2.93 -10.06 7.81
CA LEU A 21 2.99 -11.50 7.64
C LEU A 21 1.90 -12.21 8.46
N PHE A 22 1.66 -13.51 8.19
CA PHE A 22 0.69 -14.30 8.97
C PHE A 22 1.00 -14.37 10.47
N ASN A 23 2.28 -14.31 10.84
CA ASN A 23 2.75 -14.25 12.22
C ASN A 23 2.67 -12.84 12.83
N THR A 24 1.92 -11.92 12.23
CA THR A 24 1.72 -10.51 12.65
C THR A 24 2.97 -9.62 12.60
N GLN A 25 4.10 -10.12 12.11
CA GLN A 25 5.28 -9.30 11.93
C GLN A 25 5.10 -8.28 10.80
N HIS A 26 5.62 -7.07 11.01
CA HIS A 26 5.58 -5.99 10.05
C HIS A 26 6.92 -5.81 9.37
N TRP A 27 6.88 -5.67 8.05
CA TRP A 27 8.05 -5.53 7.20
C TRP A 27 7.84 -4.40 6.20
N MET A 28 8.90 -3.65 5.90
CA MET A 28 8.96 -2.69 4.81
C MET A 28 9.65 -3.38 3.63
N ILE A 29 8.99 -3.46 2.50
CA ILE A 29 9.60 -3.91 1.24
C ILE A 29 10.15 -2.68 0.54
N GLU A 30 11.40 -2.77 0.12
CA GLU A 30 12.09 -1.77 -0.68
C GLU A 30 12.93 -2.50 -1.72
N GLY A 31 12.33 -2.70 -2.89
CA GLY A 31 12.92 -3.47 -3.97
C GLY A 31 13.01 -4.97 -3.64
N GLU A 32 14.18 -5.55 -3.89
CA GLU A 32 14.46 -6.97 -3.63
C GLU A 32 14.66 -7.30 -2.14
N ASN A 33 14.72 -6.27 -1.29
CA ASN A 33 14.95 -6.39 0.14
C ASN A 33 13.70 -6.06 0.94
N ALA A 34 13.61 -6.69 2.10
CA ALA A 34 12.59 -6.44 3.10
C ALA A 34 13.23 -6.21 4.46
N TYR A 35 12.72 -5.22 5.18
CA TYR A 35 13.24 -4.79 6.48
C TYR A 35 12.16 -4.91 7.55
N ARG A 36 12.39 -5.76 8.53
CA ARG A 36 11.48 -5.95 9.67
C ARG A 36 11.53 -4.71 10.53
N TYR A 37 10.36 -4.21 10.91
CA TYR A 37 10.26 -3.06 11.81
C TYR A 37 9.21 -3.27 12.89
N THR A 38 9.34 -2.45 13.93
CA THR A 38 8.31 -2.21 14.94
C THR A 38 8.13 -0.71 15.09
N THR A 39 6.95 -0.29 15.52
CA THR A 39 6.66 1.12 15.79
C THR A 39 6.77 1.34 17.30
N LEU A 40 7.68 2.21 17.71
CA LEU A 40 7.74 2.72 19.09
C LEU A 40 7.25 4.16 19.13
N PHE A 41 6.70 4.57 20.27
CA PHE A 41 6.32 5.96 20.49
C PHE A 41 7.43 6.67 21.28
N GLU A 42 8.16 7.56 20.60
CA GLU A 42 9.17 8.40 21.22
C GLU A 42 8.59 9.81 21.37
N LYS A 43 8.42 10.29 22.61
CA LYS A 43 7.83 11.61 22.92
C LYS A 43 6.47 11.85 22.23
N GLY A 44 5.62 10.81 22.22
CA GLY A 44 4.29 10.85 21.61
C GLY A 44 4.28 10.76 20.08
N LYS A 45 5.44 10.62 19.42
CA LYS A 45 5.52 10.46 17.96
C LYS A 45 5.86 9.00 17.60
N PRO A 46 5.12 8.37 16.68
CA PRO A 46 5.44 7.03 16.22
C PRO A 46 6.74 7.05 15.40
N LYS A 47 7.64 6.12 15.70
CA LYS A 47 8.93 5.95 15.02
C LYS A 47 9.14 4.48 14.68
N LYS A 48 9.38 4.21 13.39
CA LYS A 48 9.69 2.87 12.90
C LYS A 48 11.15 2.54 13.22
N ILE A 49 11.36 1.46 13.94
CA ILE A 49 12.70 0.93 14.27
C ILE A 49 12.87 -0.36 13.51
N PHE A 50 13.91 -0.42 12.68
CA PHE A 50 14.25 -1.56 11.85
C PHE A 50 15.27 -2.45 12.56
N PHE A 51 15.04 -3.76 12.59
CA PHE A 51 15.88 -4.70 13.36
C PHE A 51 16.03 -6.08 12.70
N GLY A 52 15.60 -6.24 11.45
CA GLY A 52 15.81 -7.47 10.68
C GLY A 52 15.79 -7.18 9.19
N ALA A 53 16.48 -8.01 8.42
CA ALA A 53 16.54 -7.92 6.97
C ALA A 53 16.37 -9.31 6.35
N ALA A 54 15.69 -9.36 5.21
CA ALA A 54 15.48 -10.57 4.42
C ALA A 54 15.26 -10.18 2.95
N LYS A 55 15.29 -11.15 2.04
CA LYS A 55 14.87 -10.91 0.66
C LYS A 55 13.34 -10.86 0.57
N THR A 56 12.82 -10.01 -0.32
CA THR A 56 11.38 -9.91 -0.61
C THR A 56 10.81 -11.26 -1.04
N GLU A 57 11.54 -12.00 -1.87
CA GLU A 57 11.20 -13.38 -2.29
C GLU A 57 10.98 -14.32 -1.11
N THR A 58 11.81 -14.22 -0.07
CA THR A 58 11.76 -15.11 1.09
C THR A 58 10.52 -14.85 1.95
N ILE A 59 10.14 -13.58 2.14
CA ILE A 59 8.99 -13.22 2.97
C ILE A 59 7.66 -13.28 2.20
N PHE A 60 7.69 -13.19 0.87
CA PHE A 60 6.49 -13.08 0.04
C PHE A 60 5.42 -14.16 0.27
N PRO A 61 5.78 -15.45 0.39
CA PRO A 61 4.81 -16.50 0.68
C PRO A 61 4.09 -16.31 2.03
N GLN A 62 4.73 -15.59 2.96
CA GLN A 62 4.22 -15.36 4.30
C GLN A 62 3.40 -14.08 4.42
N ILE A 63 3.32 -13.25 3.37
CA ILE A 63 2.55 -12.00 3.39
C ILE A 63 1.06 -12.32 3.48
N LYS A 64 0.45 -11.79 4.55
CA LYS A 64 -1.00 -11.83 4.78
C LYS A 64 -1.67 -10.55 4.26
N LEU A 65 -1.09 -9.38 4.57
CA LEU A 65 -1.64 -8.08 4.18
C LEU A 65 -0.57 -7.22 3.52
N LEU A 66 -0.99 -6.45 2.52
CA LEU A 66 -0.22 -5.42 1.84
C LEU A 66 -0.89 -4.08 2.07
N PHE A 67 -0.11 -3.06 2.44
CA PHE A 67 -0.60 -1.74 2.76
C PHE A 67 -0.13 -0.68 1.75
N ASP A 68 -0.92 0.37 1.58
CA ASP A 68 -0.45 1.60 0.92
C ASP A 68 0.39 2.48 1.87
N GLN A 69 0.83 3.64 1.39
CA GLN A 69 1.59 4.60 2.17
C GLN A 69 0.79 5.23 3.32
N LYS A 70 -0.55 5.16 3.28
CA LYS A 70 -1.48 5.65 4.32
C LYS A 70 -1.91 4.53 5.27
N GLU A 71 -1.20 3.40 5.25
CA GLU A 71 -1.45 2.21 6.09
C GLU A 71 -2.84 1.58 5.87
N ARG A 72 -3.43 1.77 4.67
CA ARG A 72 -4.69 1.12 4.26
C ARG A 72 -4.40 -0.20 3.57
N VAL A 73 -5.20 -1.24 3.85
CA VAL A 73 -5.05 -2.56 3.23
C VAL A 73 -5.47 -2.52 1.76
N ILE A 74 -4.55 -2.87 0.85
CA ILE A 74 -4.77 -2.88 -0.61
C ILE A 74 -4.76 -4.28 -1.23
N ALA A 75 -4.13 -5.25 -0.56
CA ALA A 75 -4.21 -6.66 -0.94
C ALA A 75 -4.14 -7.54 0.30
N GLN A 76 -4.75 -8.72 0.19
CA GLN A 76 -4.76 -9.72 1.26
C GLN A 76 -4.62 -11.14 0.72
N ARG A 77 -4.00 -11.99 1.52
CA ARG A 77 -3.90 -13.42 1.29
C ARG A 77 -4.74 -14.13 2.36
N LEU A 78 -5.71 -14.94 1.92
CA LEU A 78 -6.65 -15.61 2.84
C LEU A 78 -5.98 -16.70 3.69
N ASN A 79 -5.02 -17.42 3.12
CA ASN A 79 -4.21 -18.43 3.81
C ASN A 79 -2.80 -18.50 3.18
N SER A 80 -1.84 -19.15 3.82
CA SER A 80 -0.44 -19.21 3.35
C SER A 80 -0.28 -19.75 1.93
N ASN A 81 -1.17 -20.63 1.48
CA ASN A 81 -1.10 -21.30 0.18
C ASN A 81 -1.89 -20.58 -0.92
N GLY A 82 -2.76 -19.64 -0.55
CA GLY A 82 -3.61 -18.88 -1.47
C GLY A 82 -2.85 -17.74 -2.12
N ARG A 83 -3.37 -17.13 -3.18
CA ARG A 83 -2.72 -15.98 -3.83
C ARG A 83 -2.91 -14.71 -3.01
N LEU A 84 -1.94 -13.79 -3.06
CA LEU A 84 -2.11 -12.42 -2.56
C LEU A 84 -2.97 -11.66 -3.57
N ILE A 85 -4.20 -11.28 -3.17
CA ILE A 85 -5.21 -10.74 -4.07
C ILE A 85 -5.58 -9.33 -3.62
N THR A 86 -5.66 -8.38 -4.57
CA THR A 86 -6.08 -7.00 -4.28
C THR A 86 -7.51 -6.96 -3.71
N THR A 87 -7.73 -6.16 -2.68
CA THR A 87 -9.03 -6.09 -1.97
C THR A 87 -10.05 -5.17 -2.65
N ARG A 88 -9.61 -4.22 -3.49
CA ARG A 88 -10.51 -3.31 -4.20
C ARG A 88 -10.97 -3.91 -5.53
N GLU A 89 -12.27 -4.13 -5.70
CA GLU A 89 -12.86 -4.49 -6.99
C GLU A 89 -12.51 -3.44 -8.05
N ASN A 90 -11.72 -3.81 -9.06
CA ASN A 90 -11.72 -3.31 -10.44
C ASN A 90 -11.92 -1.79 -10.74
N LYS A 91 -11.68 -0.86 -9.82
CA LYS A 91 -11.85 0.58 -10.09
C LYS A 91 -10.77 1.19 -11.00
N TYR A 92 -9.69 0.47 -11.33
CA TYR A 92 -8.53 1.05 -12.02
C TYR A 92 -8.08 0.37 -13.32
N PHE A 93 -8.87 -0.53 -13.91
CA PHE A 93 -8.45 -1.23 -15.14
C PHE A 93 -9.35 -0.93 -16.33
N LYS A 94 -9.18 0.26 -16.90
CA LYS A 94 -9.22 0.47 -18.36
C LYS A 94 -8.08 1.40 -18.77
N VAL A 95 -6.84 0.96 -18.55
CA VAL A 95 -5.69 1.57 -19.24
C VAL A 95 -5.70 1.04 -20.67
N ARG A 96 -6.24 1.85 -21.59
CA ARG A 96 -6.11 1.61 -23.02
C ARG A 96 -4.63 1.49 -23.33
N ASN A 97 -4.26 0.42 -24.04
CA ASN A 97 -2.93 0.24 -24.63
C ASN A 97 -2.40 1.56 -25.20
N HIS A 98 -1.34 2.10 -24.61
CA HIS A 98 -0.29 2.77 -25.35
C HIS A 98 1.03 2.65 -24.59
N ARG A 99 2.08 2.34 -25.36
CA ARG A 99 3.47 2.26 -24.90
C ARG A 99 3.91 3.63 -24.36
N ALA A 100 3.84 3.82 -23.06
CA ALA A 100 4.61 4.84 -22.34
C ALA A 100 4.79 4.38 -20.89
N GLU A 101 5.87 4.80 -20.26
CA GLU A 101 6.41 4.24 -19.03
C GLU A 101 5.43 4.25 -17.85
N ARG A 102 4.96 3.05 -17.45
CA ARG A 102 4.09 2.80 -16.29
C ARG A 102 4.48 3.55 -15.01
N ALA A 103 5.77 3.85 -14.83
CA ALA A 103 6.27 4.54 -13.63
C ALA A 103 5.82 6.02 -13.58
N LEU A 104 5.84 6.72 -14.71
CA LEU A 104 5.36 8.10 -14.82
C LEU A 104 3.84 8.16 -14.64
N GLU A 105 3.12 7.16 -15.13
CA GLU A 105 1.67 7.05 -14.94
C GLU A 105 1.30 6.82 -13.48
N VAL A 106 2.05 5.98 -12.76
CA VAL A 106 1.87 5.76 -11.31
C VAL A 106 2.16 7.04 -10.53
N TYR A 107 3.17 7.81 -10.92
CA TYR A 107 3.50 9.07 -10.26
C TYR A 107 2.39 10.12 -10.45
N ALA A 108 1.92 10.30 -11.68
CA ALA A 108 0.80 11.19 -11.98
C ALA A 108 -0.49 10.78 -11.24
N LEU A 109 -0.68 9.46 -11.02
CA LEU A 109 -1.79 8.90 -10.23
C LEU A 109 -1.73 9.29 -8.75
N ILE A 110 -0.54 9.28 -8.16
CA ILE A 110 -0.35 9.68 -6.77
C ILE A 110 -0.70 11.16 -6.62
N THR A 111 -0.18 12.01 -7.52
CA THR A 111 -0.42 13.45 -7.49
C THR A 111 -1.91 13.79 -7.65
N ALA A 112 -2.61 13.17 -8.60
CA ALA A 112 -4.04 13.41 -8.81
C ALA A 112 -4.92 12.93 -7.63
N ILE A 113 -4.51 11.89 -6.91
CA ILE A 113 -5.20 11.44 -5.69
C ILE A 113 -4.98 12.45 -4.57
N GLU A 114 -3.78 12.98 -4.42
CA GLU A 114 -3.45 13.98 -3.41
C GLU A 114 -4.20 15.29 -3.63
N GLU A 115 -4.27 15.77 -4.88
CA GLU A 115 -5.01 16.99 -5.22
C GLU A 115 -6.51 16.84 -4.95
N LYS A 116 -7.12 15.71 -5.35
CA LYS A 116 -8.55 15.51 -5.14
C LYS A 116 -8.94 15.30 -3.67
N GLU A 117 -8.15 14.56 -2.91
CA GLU A 117 -8.40 14.40 -1.46
C GLU A 117 -8.22 15.74 -0.72
N TYR A 118 -7.31 16.60 -1.18
CA TYR A 118 -7.16 17.96 -0.67
C TYR A 118 -8.35 18.85 -1.00
N GLU A 119 -8.87 18.78 -2.24
CA GLU A 119 -10.09 19.50 -2.64
C GLU A 119 -11.32 19.06 -1.83
N GLU A 120 -11.51 17.75 -1.64
CA GLU A 120 -12.62 17.21 -0.83
C GLU A 120 -12.49 17.59 0.66
N MET A 121 -11.26 17.65 1.20
CA MET A 121 -11.01 18.12 2.56
C MET A 121 -11.34 19.60 2.72
N ILE A 122 -10.93 20.45 1.77
CA ILE A 122 -11.25 21.88 1.78
C ILE A 122 -12.76 22.11 1.65
N GLN A 123 -13.44 21.42 0.72
CA GLN A 123 -14.89 21.55 0.56
C GLN A 123 -15.64 21.15 1.83
N ASN A 124 -15.23 20.07 2.51
CA ASN A 124 -15.82 19.65 3.77
C ASN A 124 -15.56 20.64 4.91
N TYR A 125 -14.36 21.24 4.97
CA TYR A 125 -14.03 22.29 5.93
C TYR A 125 -14.97 23.49 5.79
N TRP A 126 -15.08 24.06 4.58
CA TRP A 126 -15.94 25.21 4.31
C TRP A 126 -17.44 24.92 4.52
N TYR A 127 -17.89 23.70 4.21
CA TYR A 127 -19.26 23.28 4.43
C TYR A 127 -19.61 23.18 5.92
N GLN A 128 -18.66 22.72 6.76
CA GLN A 128 -18.85 22.69 8.21
C GLN A 128 -18.75 24.07 8.85
N GLU A 129 -17.87 24.94 8.36
CA GLU A 129 -17.74 26.33 8.83
C GLU A 129 -19.03 27.12 8.57
N ARG A 130 -19.64 26.97 7.37
CA ARG A 130 -20.94 27.56 7.02
C ARG A 130 -22.13 27.03 7.82
N LYS A 131 -22.04 25.83 8.39
CA LYS A 131 -23.09 25.28 9.28
C LYS A 131 -22.94 25.73 10.73
N ARG A 132 -21.79 26.31 11.09
CA ARG A 132 -21.50 26.82 12.44
C ARG A 132 -21.70 28.33 12.57
N ALA A 133 -21.75 29.05 11.44
CA ALA A 133 -22.20 30.44 11.35
C ALA A 133 -23.73 30.52 11.26
#